data_AF-A0A6P8UH67-F1
#
_entry.id   AF-A0A6P8UH67-F1
#
_cell.length_a   1.000
_cell.length_b   1.000
_cell.length_c   1.000
_cell.angle_alpha   90.00
_cell.angle_beta   90.00
_cell.angle_gamma   90.00
#
_symmetry.space_group_name_H-M   'P 1'
#
loop_
_entity.id
_entity.type
_entity.pdbx_description
1 polymer ?
#
loop_
_entity_poly.entity_id
_entity_poly.type
_entity_poly.pdbx_seq_one_letter_code
_entity_poly.pdbx_strand_id
1 'polypeptide(L)'
;MRFSKGCLKNLFMVVLIFIYLLLTGVAFFLAYQTISDFLEKLNHPVMSVTYKEVDSFSPPGITLYPGRAELLSCRHHFHDYIPPLVEPGTHQEGECVTQDVTYDGPFSNQTLRKAVVVRGPSDVRNKELIFMQFSLNETEEDFSAITYMLFSKFSDLTESENKSDFMRECERNYSMWTFSGGFRTWVKMSLVRTSGKSHEAVEFRQESAVVKFNDKRPDSEKNNQLFFAVFEWRDAFMQDIRLIVTANPWNSVAILCGVFMALFKAANFAKLTIQWIIKMRKRHQRNKAREMNQIQ
;
A
#
# COMPACT_ATOMS: atom_id res chain seq x y z
N MET A 1 -52.09 13.17 35.76
CA MET A 1 -51.56 12.01 35.00
C MET A 1 -50.82 11.07 35.96
N ARG A 2 -51.40 9.90 36.30
CA ARG A 2 -50.67 8.83 37.01
C ARG A 2 -49.81 8.11 35.97
N PHE A 3 -48.58 8.56 35.74
CA PHE A 3 -47.60 7.77 34.98
C PHE A 3 -47.45 6.41 35.67
N SER A 4 -47.71 5.32 34.96
CA SER A 4 -47.65 3.98 35.56
C SER A 4 -46.19 3.72 35.99
N LYS A 5 -45.99 3.38 37.27
CA LYS A 5 -44.65 3.06 37.82
C LYS A 5 -43.92 2.00 36.97
N GLY A 6 -44.66 1.11 36.30
CA GLY A 6 -44.12 0.12 35.37
C GLY A 6 -43.52 0.73 34.10
N CYS A 7 -44.18 1.72 33.49
CA CYS A 7 -43.66 2.39 32.29
C CYS A 7 -42.38 3.20 32.61
N LEU A 8 -42.36 3.89 33.75
CA LEU A 8 -41.17 4.63 34.22
C LEU A 8 -39.99 3.69 34.53
N LYS A 9 -40.26 2.53 35.14
CA LYS A 9 -39.24 1.50 35.43
C LYS A 9 -38.66 0.89 34.15
N ASN A 10 -39.51 0.61 33.15
CA ASN A 10 -39.07 0.09 31.86
C ASN A 10 -38.25 1.11 31.09
N LEU A 11 -38.70 2.38 31.05
CA LEU A 11 -37.95 3.47 30.43
C LEU A 11 -36.57 3.62 31.10
N PHE A 12 -36.52 3.61 32.44
CA PHE A 12 -35.26 3.71 33.17
C PHE A 12 -34.35 2.50 32.93
N MET A 13 -34.91 1.29 32.81
CA MET A 13 -34.16 0.08 32.47
C MET A 13 -33.55 0.19 31.07
N VAL A 14 -34.31 0.66 30.09
CA VAL A 14 -33.82 0.86 28.71
C VAL A 14 -32.71 1.92 28.69
N VAL A 15 -32.90 3.05 29.39
CA VAL A 15 -31.88 4.10 29.52
C VAL A 15 -30.60 3.55 30.16
N LEU A 16 -30.71 2.76 31.23
CA LEU A 16 -29.58 2.11 31.85
C LEU A 16 -28.84 1.18 30.89
N ILE A 17 -29.56 0.38 30.09
CA ILE A 17 -28.95 -0.49 29.07
C ILE A 17 -28.12 0.35 28.09
N PHE A 18 -28.65 1.46 27.59
CA PHE A 18 -27.91 2.35 26.69
C PHE A 18 -26.68 2.97 27.36
N ILE A 19 -26.78 3.40 28.61
CA ILE A 19 -25.64 3.93 29.38
C ILE A 19 -24.56 2.85 29.51
N TYR A 20 -24.93 1.61 29.84
CA TYR A 20 -23.97 0.51 29.92
C TYR A 20 -23.35 0.16 28.57
N LEU A 21 -24.12 0.14 27.48
CA LEU A 21 -23.59 -0.07 26.14
C LEU A 21 -22.62 1.04 25.75
N LEU A 22 -22.93 2.30 26.06
CA LEU A 22 -22.06 3.44 25.78
C LEU A 22 -20.76 3.35 26.59
N LEU A 23 -20.84 3.09 27.89
CA LEU A 23 -19.66 2.89 28.74
C LEU A 23 -18.78 1.74 28.24
N THR A 24 -19.39 0.64 27.80
CA THR A 24 -18.67 -0.51 27.25
C THR A 24 -18.02 -0.13 25.91
N GLY A 25 -18.73 0.61 25.06
CA GLY A 25 -18.20 1.14 23.80
C GLY A 25 -16.98 2.04 24.01
N VAL A 26 -17.03 2.95 24.99
CA VAL A 26 -15.90 3.82 25.35
C VAL A 26 -14.71 2.99 25.86
N ALA A 27 -14.96 1.99 26.71
CA ALA A 27 -13.90 1.11 27.20
C ALA A 27 -13.23 0.32 26.05
N PHE A 28 -13.99 -0.20 25.09
CA PHE A 28 -13.44 -0.86 23.91
C PHE A 28 -12.64 0.10 23.03
N PHE A 29 -13.16 1.30 22.82
CA PHE A 29 -12.48 2.32 22.03
C PHE A 29 -11.11 2.68 22.64
N LEU A 30 -11.05 2.92 23.95
CA LEU A 30 -9.80 3.19 24.65
C LEU A 30 -8.80 2.02 24.60
N ALA A 31 -9.30 0.79 24.78
CA ALA A 31 -8.46 -0.41 24.68
C ALA A 31 -7.91 -0.59 23.26
N TYR A 32 -8.75 -0.41 22.24
CA TYR A 32 -8.36 -0.48 20.83
C TYR A 32 -7.31 0.59 20.49
N GLN A 33 -7.54 1.84 20.91
CA GLN A 33 -6.60 2.93 20.69
C GLN A 33 -5.26 2.64 21.36
N THR A 34 -5.26 2.16 22.61
CA THR A 34 -4.03 1.79 23.32
C THR A 34 -3.24 0.69 22.57
N ILE A 35 -3.93 -0.30 22.01
CA ILE A 35 -3.29 -1.36 21.20
C ILE A 35 -2.71 -0.78 19.92
N SER A 36 -3.46 0.08 19.22
CA SER A 36 -3.01 0.74 17.99
C SER A 36 -1.74 1.56 18.23
N ASP A 37 -1.76 2.42 19.26
CA ASP A 37 -0.64 3.28 19.63
C ASP A 37 0.59 2.47 20.07
N PHE A 38 0.37 1.32 20.71
CA PHE A 38 1.46 0.40 21.05
C PHE A 38 2.07 -0.24 19.81
N LEU A 39 1.24 -0.71 18.87
CA LEU A 39 1.70 -1.34 17.63
C LEU A 39 2.46 -0.37 16.73
N GLU A 40 2.08 0.91 16.72
CA GLU A 40 2.80 1.95 15.98
C GLU A 40 4.24 2.16 16.51
N LYS A 41 4.44 1.97 17.82
CA LYS A 41 5.76 2.09 18.47
C LYS A 41 6.65 0.86 18.28
N LEU A 42 6.12 -0.26 17.79
CA LEU A 42 6.91 -1.46 17.55
C LEU A 42 7.70 -1.34 16.25
N ASN A 43 8.92 -1.89 16.26
CA ASN A 43 9.71 -2.04 15.05
C ASN A 43 9.21 -3.25 14.26
N HIS A 44 8.86 -3.05 12.99
CA HIS A 44 8.41 -4.08 12.05
C HIS A 44 7.17 -4.86 12.51
N PRO A 45 6.04 -4.18 12.77
CA PRO A 45 4.79 -4.85 13.11
C PRO A 45 4.27 -5.69 11.94
N VAL A 46 3.50 -6.73 12.26
CA VAL A 46 2.85 -7.57 11.23
C VAL A 46 1.79 -6.76 10.50
N MET A 47 1.91 -6.71 9.18
CA MET A 47 1.00 -6.00 8.29
C MET A 47 0.00 -6.96 7.64
N SER A 48 -1.19 -6.45 7.35
CA SER A 48 -2.21 -7.09 6.53
C SER A 48 -2.24 -6.45 5.14
N VAL A 49 -2.55 -7.25 4.14
CA VAL A 49 -2.68 -6.83 2.75
C VAL A 49 -4.15 -6.78 2.37
N THR A 50 -4.57 -5.66 1.81
CA THR A 50 -5.91 -5.46 1.27
C THR A 50 -5.81 -5.00 -0.18
N TYR A 51 -6.67 -5.51 -1.05
CA TYR A 51 -6.74 -5.09 -2.44
C TYR A 51 -7.93 -4.16 -2.61
N LYS A 52 -7.68 -2.95 -3.08
CA LYS A 52 -8.71 -1.97 -3.38
C LYS A 52 -8.79 -1.77 -4.88
N GLU A 53 -9.95 -2.05 -5.46
CA GLU A 53 -10.22 -1.73 -6.86
C GLU A 53 -10.26 -0.21 -7.05
N VAL A 54 -9.64 0.27 -8.12
CA VAL A 54 -9.55 1.69 -8.48
C VAL A 54 -9.96 1.85 -9.95
N ASP A 55 -10.84 2.81 -10.22
CA ASP A 55 -11.32 3.06 -11.59
C ASP A 55 -10.20 3.63 -12.50
N SER A 56 -9.36 4.49 -11.95
CA SER A 56 -8.21 5.12 -12.62
C SER A 56 -7.10 5.43 -11.61
N PHE A 57 -5.85 5.18 -11.97
CA PHE A 57 -4.71 5.61 -11.16
C PHE A 57 -4.36 7.07 -11.44
N SER A 58 -3.78 7.75 -10.45
CA SER A 58 -3.06 8.98 -10.73
C SER A 58 -1.91 8.65 -11.69
N PRO A 59 -1.68 9.46 -12.75
CA PRO A 59 -0.59 9.21 -13.70
C PRO A 59 0.74 9.13 -12.94
N PRO A 60 1.46 7.99 -12.98
CA PRO A 60 2.74 7.87 -12.31
C PRO A 60 3.80 8.65 -13.07
N GLY A 61 4.85 9.05 -12.38
CA GLY A 61 6.03 9.60 -13.03
C GLY A 61 6.99 8.50 -13.41
N ILE A 62 7.29 8.37 -14.71
CA ILE A 62 8.28 7.44 -15.25
C ILE A 62 9.56 8.22 -15.47
N THR A 63 10.48 8.13 -14.52
CA THR A 63 11.79 8.78 -14.61
C THR A 63 12.74 7.88 -15.37
N LEU A 64 13.25 8.33 -16.50
CA LEU A 64 14.21 7.62 -17.33
C LEU A 64 15.58 8.28 -17.20
N TYR A 65 16.63 7.47 -17.14
CA TYR A 65 18.03 7.90 -17.14
C TYR A 65 18.68 7.47 -18.45
N PRO A 66 18.40 8.16 -19.56
CA PRO A 66 18.84 7.73 -20.89
C PRO A 66 20.34 7.95 -21.14
N GLY A 67 21.01 8.79 -20.33
CA GLY A 67 22.44 9.07 -20.47
C GLY A 67 22.74 9.76 -21.81
N ARG A 68 23.32 9.01 -22.76
CA ARG A 68 23.58 9.46 -24.14
C ARG A 68 22.48 9.10 -25.13
N ALA A 69 21.50 8.29 -24.72
CA ALA A 69 20.39 7.91 -25.57
C ALA A 69 19.40 9.09 -25.69
N GLU A 70 18.75 9.18 -26.85
CA GLU A 70 17.74 10.19 -27.13
C GLU A 70 16.36 9.54 -27.21
N LEU A 71 15.36 10.19 -26.61
CA LEU A 71 13.96 9.79 -26.75
C LEU A 71 13.48 10.21 -28.15
N LEU A 72 13.22 9.23 -29.02
CA LEU A 72 12.80 9.46 -30.40
C LEU A 72 11.29 9.64 -30.54
N SER A 73 10.51 8.91 -29.75
CA SER A 73 9.06 8.98 -29.78
C SER A 73 8.47 8.56 -28.45
N CYS A 74 7.35 9.19 -28.09
CA CYS A 74 6.55 8.81 -26.95
C CYS A 74 5.08 9.04 -27.28
N ARG A 75 4.25 8.00 -27.14
CA ARG A 75 2.80 8.09 -27.37
C ARG A 75 2.00 7.22 -26.42
N HIS A 76 0.83 7.70 -26.06
CA HIS A 76 -0.17 6.90 -25.36
C HIS A 76 -1.02 6.13 -26.38
N HIS A 77 -1.28 4.87 -26.08
CA HIS A 77 -2.20 4.02 -26.82
C HIS A 77 -3.21 3.41 -25.86
N PHE A 78 -4.29 2.89 -26.42
CA PHE A 78 -5.41 2.32 -25.67
C PHE A 78 -5.74 0.93 -26.21
N HIS A 79 -6.43 0.13 -25.39
CA HIS A 79 -6.95 -1.19 -25.75
C HIS A 79 -5.87 -2.22 -26.14
N ASP A 80 -4.70 -2.18 -25.48
CA ASP A 80 -3.55 -3.06 -25.72
C ASP A 80 -2.98 -3.01 -27.17
N TYR A 81 -3.37 -2.03 -27.97
CA TYR A 81 -2.99 -1.96 -29.37
C TYR A 81 -1.90 -0.92 -29.63
N ILE A 82 -0.70 -1.41 -30.00
CA ILE A 82 0.39 -0.57 -30.50
C ILE A 82 0.46 -0.77 -32.03
N PRO A 83 0.30 0.29 -32.83
CA PRO A 83 0.39 0.17 -34.28
C PRO A 83 1.80 -0.29 -34.70
N PRO A 84 1.93 -0.99 -35.85
CA PRO A 84 3.23 -1.36 -36.39
C PRO A 84 4.14 -0.14 -36.56
N LEU A 85 5.43 -0.32 -36.25
CA LEU A 85 6.46 0.70 -36.46
C LEU A 85 6.61 0.96 -37.96
N VAL A 86 6.31 2.19 -38.40
CA VAL A 86 6.43 2.59 -39.81
C VAL A 86 7.88 2.97 -40.15
N GLU A 87 8.57 3.66 -39.23
CA GLU A 87 9.98 4.07 -39.37
C GLU A 87 10.70 4.03 -38.00
N PRO A 88 11.27 2.87 -37.61
CA PRO A 88 12.04 2.79 -36.38
C PRO A 88 13.37 3.55 -36.52
N GLY A 89 13.80 4.24 -35.46
CA GLY A 89 15.06 4.99 -35.43
C GLY A 89 14.99 6.44 -35.95
N THR A 90 13.88 6.88 -36.53
CA THR A 90 13.64 8.29 -36.85
C THR A 90 12.96 9.01 -35.68
N HIS A 91 13.23 10.31 -35.55
CA HIS A 91 12.54 11.14 -34.57
C HIS A 91 11.09 11.35 -35.03
N GLN A 92 10.13 11.03 -34.15
CA GLN A 92 8.70 11.19 -34.41
C GLN A 92 8.12 12.19 -33.41
N GLU A 93 7.06 12.89 -33.80
CA GLU A 93 6.39 13.83 -32.89
C GLU A 93 5.84 13.08 -31.66
N GLY A 94 6.36 13.45 -30.49
CA GLY A 94 6.00 12.90 -29.20
C GLY A 94 4.78 13.63 -28.64
N GLU A 95 3.71 12.88 -28.39
CA GLU A 95 2.45 13.43 -27.84
C GLU A 95 2.43 13.38 -26.30
N CYS A 96 3.52 12.89 -25.69
CA CYS A 96 3.63 12.76 -24.25
C CYS A 96 4.02 14.07 -23.55
N VAL A 97 3.58 14.19 -22.30
CA VAL A 97 4.06 15.24 -21.39
C VAL A 97 5.35 14.76 -20.73
N THR A 98 6.45 15.46 -21.00
CA THR A 98 7.78 15.16 -20.46
C THR A 98 8.36 16.35 -19.68
N GLN A 99 9.27 16.06 -18.74
CA GLN A 99 10.05 17.07 -18.02
C GLN A 99 11.48 16.60 -17.83
N ASP A 100 12.43 17.43 -18.23
CA ASP A 100 13.85 17.19 -17.98
C ASP A 100 14.23 17.75 -16.60
N VAL A 101 14.86 16.91 -15.78
CA VAL A 101 15.32 17.29 -14.44
C VAL A 101 16.76 16.87 -14.27
N THR A 102 17.58 17.81 -13.79
CA THR A 102 18.98 17.56 -13.42
C THR A 102 19.13 17.74 -11.91
N TYR A 103 19.77 16.78 -11.25
CA TYR A 103 19.95 16.80 -9.80
C TYR A 103 21.17 15.98 -9.37
N ASP A 104 21.67 16.20 -8.15
CA ASP A 104 22.77 15.42 -7.59
C ASP A 104 22.26 14.13 -6.95
N GLY A 105 22.80 13.00 -7.42
CA GLY A 105 22.44 11.67 -6.92
C GLY A 105 22.68 11.50 -5.41
N PRO A 106 21.82 10.77 -4.68
CA PRO A 106 21.89 10.65 -3.24
C PRO A 106 22.96 9.67 -2.71
N PHE A 107 23.44 8.73 -3.54
CA PHE A 107 24.30 7.62 -3.10
C PHE A 107 25.77 7.76 -3.49
N SER A 108 26.06 8.48 -4.57
CA SER A 108 27.41 8.77 -5.04
C SER A 108 27.73 10.24 -4.82
N ASN A 109 28.90 10.54 -4.25
CA ASN A 109 29.34 11.91 -4.00
C ASN A 109 29.36 12.71 -5.31
N GLN A 110 28.32 13.52 -5.53
CA GLN A 110 28.19 14.53 -6.59
C GLN A 110 28.10 14.02 -8.03
N THR A 111 27.58 12.81 -8.26
CA THR A 111 27.23 12.44 -9.64
C THR A 111 25.99 13.20 -10.09
N LEU A 112 26.17 14.11 -11.05
CA LEU A 112 25.10 14.82 -11.71
C LEU A 112 24.22 13.83 -12.50
N ARG A 113 22.98 13.65 -12.10
CA ARG A 113 21.97 12.83 -12.78
C ARG A 113 21.17 13.70 -13.71
N LYS A 114 21.05 13.27 -14.97
CA LYS A 114 20.13 13.84 -15.96
C LYS A 114 19.01 12.82 -16.19
N ALA A 115 17.78 13.25 -15.93
CA ALA A 115 16.63 12.39 -16.04
C ALA A 115 15.55 13.04 -16.91
N VAL A 116 14.87 12.21 -17.70
CA VAL A 116 13.67 12.59 -18.47
C VAL A 116 12.49 11.93 -17.78
N VAL A 117 11.59 12.73 -17.22
CA VAL A 117 10.39 12.24 -16.55
C VAL A 117 9.21 12.32 -17.49
N VAL A 118 8.56 11.18 -17.72
CA VAL A 118 7.40 11.07 -18.60
C VAL A 118 6.16 10.79 -17.76
N ARG A 119 5.04 11.44 -18.08
CA ARG A 119 3.75 11.14 -17.48
C ARG A 119 3.28 9.76 -17.94
N GLY A 120 3.15 8.81 -17.02
CA GLY A 120 2.68 7.45 -17.30
C GLY A 120 1.16 7.35 -17.51
N PRO A 121 0.66 6.13 -17.80
CA PRO A 121 -0.76 5.90 -18.05
C PRO A 121 -1.58 5.97 -16.76
N SER A 122 -2.88 6.23 -16.89
CA SER A 122 -3.83 6.43 -15.77
C SER A 122 -5.07 5.55 -15.89
N ASP A 123 -5.55 5.31 -17.11
CA ASP A 123 -6.80 4.63 -17.39
C ASP A 123 -6.60 3.12 -17.58
N VAL A 124 -6.81 2.38 -16.51
CA VAL A 124 -6.69 0.91 -16.52
C VAL A 124 -7.83 0.26 -17.29
N ARG A 125 -9.04 0.83 -17.25
CA ARG A 125 -10.23 0.24 -17.87
C ARG A 125 -10.14 0.25 -19.39
N ASN A 126 -9.65 1.36 -19.94
CA ASN A 126 -9.37 1.47 -21.37
C ASN A 126 -8.03 0.85 -21.77
N LYS A 127 -7.31 0.22 -20.83
CA LYS A 127 -5.99 -0.38 -21.03
C LYS A 127 -5.03 0.61 -21.70
N GLU A 128 -4.93 1.78 -21.08
CA GLU A 128 -3.98 2.80 -21.48
C GLU A 128 -2.56 2.28 -21.25
N LEU A 129 -1.73 2.42 -22.27
CA LEU A 129 -0.31 2.14 -22.22
C LEU A 129 0.46 3.29 -22.86
N ILE A 130 1.71 3.45 -22.45
CA ILE A 130 2.63 4.42 -23.05
C ILE A 130 3.76 3.67 -23.74
N PHE A 131 3.98 3.99 -25.00
CA PHE A 131 5.04 3.41 -25.81
C PHE A 131 6.12 4.46 -26.07
N MET A 132 7.35 4.10 -25.75
CA MET A 132 8.52 4.96 -25.90
C MET A 132 9.61 4.27 -26.70
N GLN A 133 10.22 5.04 -27.61
CA GLN A 133 11.34 4.62 -28.44
C GLN A 133 12.55 5.49 -28.15
N PHE A 134 13.71 4.88 -28.00
CA PHE A 134 14.99 5.57 -27.82
C PHE A 134 16.00 5.11 -28.87
N SER A 135 16.97 5.96 -29.16
CA SER A 135 18.11 5.65 -30.00
C SER A 135 19.41 6.03 -29.31
N LEU A 136 20.43 5.21 -29.52
CA LEU A 136 21.77 5.43 -29.05
C LEU A 136 22.73 5.11 -30.19
N ASN A 137 23.43 6.11 -30.68
CA ASN A 137 24.23 5.97 -31.88
C ASN A 137 25.46 5.08 -31.63
N GLU A 138 26.26 5.34 -30.60
CA GLU A 138 27.44 4.52 -30.28
C GLU A 138 27.71 4.47 -28.78
N THR A 139 28.04 3.28 -28.26
CA THR A 139 28.54 3.09 -26.89
C THR A 139 29.80 2.25 -26.86
N GLU A 140 30.76 2.68 -26.03
CA GLU A 140 31.90 1.86 -25.60
C GLU A 140 31.48 0.75 -24.60
N GLU A 141 30.20 0.72 -24.21
CA GLU A 141 29.65 -0.22 -23.25
C GLU A 141 29.26 -1.53 -23.93
N ASP A 142 29.65 -2.65 -23.33
CA ASP A 142 29.29 -4.00 -23.79
C ASP A 142 27.78 -4.29 -23.71
N PHE A 143 27.06 -3.55 -22.85
CA PHE A 143 25.63 -3.71 -22.61
C PHE A 143 24.92 -2.36 -22.65
N SER A 144 24.09 -2.15 -23.67
CA SER A 144 23.28 -0.93 -23.75
C SER A 144 21.98 -1.11 -22.96
N ALA A 145 21.77 -0.27 -21.96
CA ALA A 145 20.58 -0.32 -21.11
C ALA A 145 20.16 1.07 -20.63
N ILE A 146 18.87 1.26 -20.39
CA ILE A 146 18.32 2.50 -19.82
C ILE A 146 17.68 2.16 -18.48
N THR A 147 18.15 2.84 -17.44
CA THR A 147 17.60 2.73 -16.09
C THR A 147 16.39 3.64 -15.96
N TYR A 148 15.40 3.22 -15.18
CA TYR A 148 14.23 4.02 -14.86
C TYR A 148 13.78 3.81 -13.41
N MET A 149 13.00 4.77 -12.93
CA MET A 149 12.39 4.79 -11.60
C MET A 149 10.93 5.21 -11.76
N LEU A 150 10.06 4.66 -10.91
CA LEU A 150 8.64 5.00 -10.89
C LEU A 150 8.30 5.69 -9.58
N PHE A 151 7.59 6.82 -9.65
CA PHE A 151 7.01 7.48 -8.49
C PHE A 151 5.51 7.72 -8.66
N SER A 152 4.81 7.88 -7.54
CA SER A 152 3.35 7.64 -7.48
C SER A 152 2.49 8.58 -8.31
N LYS A 153 2.84 9.87 -8.37
CA LYS A 153 2.07 10.89 -9.07
C LYS A 153 3.00 11.85 -9.78
N PHE A 154 2.84 11.99 -11.09
CA PHE A 154 3.57 12.97 -11.89
C PHE A 154 3.29 14.42 -11.44
N SER A 155 2.08 14.69 -10.92
CA SER A 155 1.71 16.01 -10.40
C SER A 155 2.61 16.47 -9.27
N ASP A 156 3.07 15.56 -8.40
CA ASP A 156 3.92 15.89 -7.25
C ASP A 156 5.26 16.50 -7.70
N LEU A 157 5.78 16.07 -8.86
CA LEU A 157 6.96 16.70 -9.47
C LEU A 157 6.62 18.08 -10.06
N THR A 158 5.47 18.19 -10.73
CA THR A 158 5.09 19.45 -11.41
C THR A 158 4.74 20.57 -10.43
N GLU A 159 4.18 20.21 -9.29
CA GLU A 159 3.74 21.12 -8.22
C GLU A 159 4.84 21.38 -7.18
N SER A 160 5.91 20.58 -7.18
CA SER A 160 7.06 20.77 -6.28
C SER A 160 7.80 22.08 -6.57
N GLU A 161 8.07 22.86 -5.52
CA GLU A 161 8.90 24.06 -5.57
C GLU A 161 10.35 23.74 -5.99
N ASN A 162 10.90 22.62 -5.49
CA ASN A 162 12.25 22.16 -5.83
C ASN A 162 12.21 20.74 -6.41
N LYS A 163 12.17 20.68 -7.74
CA LYS A 163 12.16 19.43 -8.52
C LYS A 163 13.41 18.58 -8.27
N SER A 164 14.58 19.21 -8.12
CA SER A 164 15.83 18.48 -7.93
C SER A 164 15.88 17.77 -6.58
N ASP A 165 15.40 18.42 -5.51
CA ASP A 165 15.33 17.78 -4.18
C ASP A 165 14.26 16.68 -4.14
N PHE A 166 13.11 16.90 -4.77
CA PHE A 166 12.08 15.87 -4.93
C PHE A 166 12.61 14.62 -5.63
N MET A 167 13.33 14.81 -6.75
CA MET A 167 13.94 13.71 -7.49
C MET A 167 15.01 12.97 -6.68
N ARG A 168 15.81 13.69 -5.90
CA ARG A 168 16.81 13.10 -4.99
C ARG A 168 16.14 12.25 -3.91
N GLU A 169 15.03 12.70 -3.34
CA GLU A 169 14.26 11.93 -2.35
C GLU A 169 13.59 10.70 -2.99
N CYS A 170 13.07 10.84 -4.21
CA CYS A 170 12.52 9.72 -4.95
C CYS A 170 13.57 8.63 -5.19
N GLU A 171 14.79 8.97 -5.63
CA GLU A 171 15.86 7.98 -5.84
C GLU A 171 16.28 7.28 -4.54
N ARG A 172 16.11 7.92 -3.37
CA ARG A 172 16.36 7.28 -2.06
C ARG A 172 15.29 6.28 -1.67
N ASN A 173 14.04 6.57 -2.00
CA ASN A 173 12.87 5.86 -1.47
C ASN A 173 12.32 4.81 -2.44
N TYR A 174 12.47 5.00 -3.75
CA TYR A 174 11.92 4.12 -4.78
C TYR A 174 12.98 3.21 -5.38
N SER A 175 12.53 2.03 -5.83
CA SER A 175 13.38 1.09 -6.55
C SER A 175 13.64 1.56 -7.99
N MET A 176 14.84 1.25 -8.49
CA MET A 176 15.22 1.46 -9.88
C MET A 176 15.25 0.14 -10.63
N TRP A 177 14.85 0.18 -11.90
CA TRP A 177 14.88 -0.94 -12.83
C TRP A 177 15.57 -0.54 -14.12
N THR A 178 15.83 -1.51 -14.99
CA THR A 178 16.56 -1.27 -16.24
C THR A 178 15.94 -2.09 -17.36
N PHE A 179 15.81 -1.50 -18.55
CA PHE A 179 15.46 -2.22 -19.77
C PHE A 179 16.61 -2.20 -20.79
N SER A 180 16.75 -3.30 -21.52
CA SER A 180 17.85 -3.52 -22.46
C SER A 180 17.54 -3.01 -23.87
N GLY A 181 18.56 -2.57 -24.58
CA GLY A 181 18.48 -2.25 -26.00
C GLY A 181 18.26 -3.48 -26.87
N GLY A 182 17.60 -3.32 -28.02
CA GLY A 182 17.38 -4.39 -29.01
C GLY A 182 16.17 -5.27 -28.71
N PHE A 183 15.47 -4.96 -27.63
CA PHE A 183 14.23 -5.61 -27.24
C PHE A 183 13.14 -4.57 -26.98
N ARG A 184 11.89 -5.02 -27.13
CA ARG A 184 10.73 -4.35 -26.57
C ARG A 184 10.48 -4.91 -25.18
N THR A 185 10.64 -4.06 -24.18
CA THR A 185 10.35 -4.38 -22.79
C THR A 185 8.96 -3.88 -22.45
N TRP A 186 8.07 -4.81 -22.13
CA TRP A 186 6.71 -4.54 -21.67
C TRP A 186 6.68 -4.59 -20.15
N VAL A 187 6.45 -3.45 -19.53
CA VAL A 187 6.45 -3.26 -18.08
C VAL A 187 5.02 -3.14 -17.60
N LYS A 188 4.55 -4.17 -16.89
CA LYS A 188 3.25 -4.15 -16.20
C LYS A 188 3.46 -3.71 -14.77
N MET A 189 2.98 -2.53 -14.42
CA MET A 189 3.14 -1.95 -13.09
C MET A 189 1.92 -2.22 -12.20
N SER A 190 2.16 -2.38 -10.91
CA SER A 190 1.16 -2.47 -9.85
C SER A 190 1.61 -1.61 -8.68
N LEU A 191 0.66 -0.93 -8.04
CA LEU A 191 0.92 0.03 -6.98
C LEU A 191 0.70 -0.61 -5.60
N VAL A 192 1.72 -0.51 -4.76
CA VAL A 192 1.66 -0.90 -3.35
C VAL A 192 1.74 0.35 -2.49
N ARG A 193 0.72 0.57 -1.68
CA ARG A 193 0.72 1.60 -0.65
C ARG A 193 0.92 0.91 0.70
N THR A 194 1.85 1.42 1.49
CA THR A 194 2.10 0.95 2.85
C THR A 194 1.81 2.07 3.83
N SER A 195 0.85 1.85 4.72
CA SER A 195 0.46 2.78 5.77
C SER A 195 0.68 2.14 7.14
N GLY A 196 1.58 2.70 7.95
CA GLY A 196 1.89 2.10 9.26
C GLY A 196 2.99 2.75 10.08
N LYS A 197 3.95 3.45 9.46
CA LYS A 197 4.76 4.47 10.16
C LYS A 197 4.14 5.83 9.85
N SER A 198 4.48 6.87 10.61
CA SER A 198 3.97 8.26 10.48
C SER A 198 3.85 8.85 9.05
N HIS A 199 4.41 8.18 8.04
CA HIS A 199 4.31 8.53 6.63
C HIS A 199 3.81 7.33 5.80
N GLU A 200 2.92 7.60 4.84
CA GLU A 200 2.55 6.64 3.81
C GLU A 200 3.75 6.43 2.88
N ALA A 201 4.19 5.18 2.74
CA ALA A 201 5.19 4.81 1.75
C ALA A 201 4.49 4.22 0.53
N VAL A 202 5.02 4.51 -0.65
CA VAL A 202 4.50 3.96 -1.91
C VAL A 202 5.63 3.19 -2.58
N GLU A 203 5.31 2.05 -3.16
CA GLU A 203 6.25 1.21 -3.89
C GLU A 203 5.56 0.67 -5.15
N PHE A 204 6.32 0.54 -6.23
CA PHE A 204 5.85 -0.10 -7.44
C PHE A 204 6.37 -1.53 -7.50
N ARG A 205 5.47 -2.48 -7.80
CA ARG A 205 5.84 -3.82 -8.22
C ARG A 205 5.67 -3.90 -9.73
N GLN A 206 6.63 -4.51 -10.41
CA GLN A 206 6.56 -4.67 -11.84
C GLN A 206 6.75 -6.11 -12.27
N GLU A 207 6.10 -6.45 -13.38
CA GLU A 207 6.36 -7.66 -14.16
C GLU A 207 6.80 -7.22 -15.55
N SER A 208 8.00 -7.63 -15.95
CA SER A 208 8.55 -7.31 -17.26
C SER A 208 8.49 -8.51 -18.19
N ALA A 209 8.04 -8.28 -19.42
CA ALA A 209 8.09 -9.23 -20.52
C ALA A 209 8.95 -8.64 -21.64
N VAL A 210 9.87 -9.44 -22.18
CA VAL A 210 10.85 -8.96 -23.16
C VAL A 210 10.63 -9.69 -24.48
N VAL A 211 10.54 -8.92 -25.57
CA VAL A 211 10.38 -9.45 -26.93
C VAL A 211 11.48 -8.90 -27.82
N LYS A 212 12.15 -9.77 -28.58
CA LYS A 212 13.21 -9.35 -29.51
C LYS A 212 12.64 -8.43 -30.58
N PHE A 213 13.31 -7.29 -30.80
CA PHE A 213 13.03 -6.45 -31.95
C PHE A 213 13.74 -7.02 -33.18
N ASN A 214 12.96 -7.44 -34.17
CA ASN A 214 13.50 -7.89 -35.45
C ASN A 214 13.69 -6.68 -36.35
N ASP A 215 14.89 -6.10 -36.30
CA ASP A 215 15.22 -4.92 -37.09
C ASP A 215 15.26 -5.23 -38.59
N LYS A 216 14.23 -4.74 -39.31
CA LYS A 216 14.06 -4.90 -40.76
C LYS A 216 14.69 -3.75 -41.57
N ARG A 217 15.33 -2.77 -40.92
CA ARG A 217 15.98 -1.66 -41.61
C ARG A 217 17.11 -2.16 -42.52
N PRO A 218 17.47 -1.40 -43.57
CA PRO A 218 18.68 -1.64 -44.34
C PRO A 218 19.93 -1.60 -43.44
N ASP A 219 20.97 -2.38 -43.77
CA ASP A 219 22.20 -2.42 -42.94
C ASP A 219 22.91 -1.05 -42.86
N SER A 220 22.70 -0.17 -43.83
CA SER A 220 23.21 1.21 -43.79
C SER A 220 22.60 2.07 -42.67
N GLU A 221 21.42 1.70 -42.18
CA GLU A 221 20.69 2.42 -41.12
C GLU A 221 20.86 1.77 -39.74
N LYS A 222 21.50 0.60 -39.66
CA LYS A 222 21.74 -0.16 -38.42
C LYS A 222 23.01 0.28 -37.70
N ASN A 223 23.28 1.57 -37.67
CA ASN A 223 24.43 2.12 -36.97
C ASN A 223 24.10 2.43 -35.50
N ASN A 224 22.81 2.53 -35.15
CA ASN A 224 22.34 2.87 -33.81
C ASN A 224 21.63 1.70 -33.12
N GLN A 225 21.76 1.66 -31.80
CA GLN A 225 21.02 0.77 -30.92
C GLN A 225 19.67 1.40 -30.56
N LEU A 226 18.58 0.69 -30.86
CA LEU A 226 17.24 1.12 -30.49
C LEU A 226 16.76 0.47 -29.19
N PHE A 227 15.98 1.21 -28.41
CA PHE A 227 15.32 0.73 -27.21
C PHE A 227 13.82 0.98 -27.32
N PHE A 228 13.04 0.04 -26.79
CA PHE A 228 11.59 0.11 -26.82
C PHE A 228 11.04 -0.26 -25.46
N ALA A 229 10.28 0.65 -24.86
CA ALA A 229 9.64 0.42 -23.58
C ALA A 229 8.13 0.68 -23.68
N VAL A 230 7.34 -0.23 -23.13
CA VAL A 230 5.90 -0.11 -22.97
C VAL A 230 5.60 -0.12 -21.49
N PHE A 231 4.89 0.87 -20.97
CA PHE A 231 4.40 0.84 -19.58
C PHE A 231 2.89 0.79 -19.57
N GLU A 232 2.33 -0.14 -18.79
CA GLU A 232 0.89 -0.31 -18.58
C GLU A 232 0.59 -0.69 -17.13
N TRP A 233 -0.64 -0.45 -16.67
CA TRP A 233 -1.10 -1.01 -15.40
C TRP A 233 -1.42 -2.50 -15.57
N ARG A 234 -0.91 -3.34 -14.67
CA ARG A 234 -1.14 -4.80 -14.67
C ARG A 234 -2.60 -5.12 -14.36
N ASP A 235 -3.15 -4.45 -13.35
CA ASP A 235 -4.48 -4.68 -12.82
C ASP A 235 -5.05 -3.39 -12.23
N ALA A 236 -6.37 -3.38 -12.00
CA ALA A 236 -7.08 -2.25 -11.40
C ALA A 236 -7.04 -2.30 -9.86
N PHE A 237 -6.14 -3.08 -9.26
CA PHE A 237 -6.10 -3.29 -7.81
C PHE A 237 -4.88 -2.60 -7.20
N MET A 238 -5.13 -1.57 -6.39
CA MET A 238 -4.11 -1.02 -5.52
C MET A 238 -3.96 -1.90 -4.29
N GLN A 239 -2.73 -2.34 -4.01
CA GLN A 239 -2.42 -3.12 -2.83
C GLN A 239 -2.17 -2.16 -1.64
N ASP A 240 -3.02 -2.18 -0.63
CA ASP A 240 -2.88 -1.37 0.58
C ASP A 240 -2.44 -2.27 1.75
N ILE A 241 -1.24 -2.00 2.26
CA ILE A 241 -0.58 -2.70 3.35
C ILE A 241 -0.74 -1.85 4.60
N ARG A 242 -1.52 -2.35 5.56
CA ARG A 242 -1.84 -1.69 6.84
C ARG A 242 -1.46 -2.56 8.02
N LEU A 243 -1.31 -2.00 9.21
CA LEU A 243 -1.17 -2.81 10.44
C LEU A 243 -2.37 -3.76 10.56
N ILE A 244 -2.14 -5.01 10.96
CA ILE A 244 -3.22 -6.02 11.00
C ILE A 244 -4.44 -5.58 11.84
N VAL A 245 -4.18 -4.89 12.94
CA VAL A 245 -5.21 -4.37 13.85
C VAL A 245 -5.96 -3.19 13.23
N THR A 246 -5.29 -2.34 12.44
CA THR A 246 -5.91 -1.17 11.80
C THR A 246 -6.57 -1.50 10.47
N ALA A 247 -6.11 -2.55 9.78
CA ALA A 247 -6.72 -3.06 8.55
C ALA A 247 -8.10 -3.69 8.82
N ASN A 248 -8.24 -4.41 9.95
CA ASN A 248 -9.46 -5.12 10.33
C ASN A 248 -9.92 -4.72 11.75
N PRO A 249 -10.39 -3.47 11.95
CA PRO A 249 -10.75 -2.97 13.27
C PRO A 249 -11.88 -3.79 13.90
N TRP A 250 -12.83 -4.29 13.10
CA TRP A 250 -13.95 -5.11 13.56
C TRP A 250 -13.52 -6.42 14.21
N ASN A 251 -12.49 -7.09 13.68
CA ASN A 251 -11.97 -8.32 14.26
C ASN A 251 -11.32 -8.04 15.63
N SER A 252 -10.55 -6.95 15.72
CA SER A 252 -9.93 -6.51 16.98
C SER A 252 -10.98 -6.17 18.04
N VAL A 253 -12.03 -5.43 17.66
CA VAL A 253 -13.15 -5.11 18.53
C VAL A 253 -13.89 -6.38 18.98
N ALA A 254 -14.13 -7.34 18.09
CA ALA A 254 -14.78 -8.60 18.44
C ALA A 254 -13.97 -9.41 19.46
N ILE A 255 -12.64 -9.45 19.31
CA ILE A 255 -11.74 -10.10 20.28
C ILE A 255 -11.81 -9.40 21.64
N LEU A 256 -11.75 -8.06 21.66
CA LEU A 256 -11.90 -7.28 22.89
C LEU A 256 -13.24 -7.57 23.56
N CYS A 257 -14.35 -7.57 22.81
CA CYS A 257 -15.66 -7.96 23.31
C CYS A 257 -15.64 -9.35 23.97
N GLY A 258 -15.02 -10.34 23.32
CA GLY A 258 -14.84 -11.68 23.86
C GLY A 258 -14.08 -11.69 25.19
N VAL A 259 -12.96 -10.96 25.27
CA VAL A 259 -12.13 -10.87 26.49
C VAL A 259 -12.90 -10.22 27.64
N PHE A 260 -13.56 -9.09 27.41
CA PHE A 260 -14.34 -8.42 28.45
C PHE A 260 -15.50 -9.30 28.94
N MET A 261 -16.25 -9.94 28.04
CA MET A 261 -17.32 -10.86 28.42
C MET A 261 -16.80 -12.05 29.22
N ALA A 262 -15.66 -12.63 28.83
CA ALA A 262 -15.02 -13.72 29.56
C ALA A 262 -14.62 -13.29 30.98
N LEU A 263 -14.02 -12.10 31.14
CA LEU A 263 -13.66 -11.53 32.45
C LEU A 263 -14.88 -11.33 33.34
N PHE A 264 -15.96 -10.74 32.83
CA PHE A 264 -17.20 -10.57 33.59
C PHE A 264 -17.82 -11.92 34.00
N LYS A 265 -17.82 -12.90 33.10
CA LYS A 265 -18.34 -14.24 33.39
C LYS A 265 -17.49 -14.95 34.43
N ALA A 266 -16.16 -14.86 34.35
CA ALA A 266 -15.24 -15.41 35.32
C ALA A 266 -15.41 -14.78 36.71
N ALA A 267 -15.59 -13.45 36.78
CA ALA A 267 -15.85 -12.73 38.03
C ALA A 267 -17.17 -13.18 38.69
N ASN A 268 -18.24 -13.35 37.90
CA ASN A 268 -19.51 -13.86 38.40
C ASN A 268 -19.39 -15.31 38.88
N PHE A 269 -18.65 -16.15 38.16
CA PHE A 269 -18.38 -17.52 38.58
C PHE A 269 -17.57 -17.55 39.89
N ALA A 270 -16.54 -16.72 40.02
CA ALA A 270 -15.76 -16.61 41.25
C ALA A 270 -16.64 -16.20 42.46
N LYS A 271 -17.56 -15.25 42.26
CA LYS A 271 -18.53 -14.84 43.29
C LYS A 271 -19.41 -16.01 43.75
N LEU A 272 -19.92 -16.80 42.81
CA LEU A 272 -20.72 -18.00 43.11
C LEU A 272 -19.89 -19.06 43.84
N THR A 273 -18.65 -19.29 43.40
CA THR A 273 -17.73 -20.23 44.03
C THR A 273 -17.42 -19.82 45.47
N ILE A 274 -17.16 -18.53 45.74
CA ILE A 274 -16.97 -18.02 47.11
C ILE A 274 -18.20 -18.27 47.97
N GLN A 275 -19.41 -17.96 47.45
CA GLN A 275 -20.65 -18.23 48.19
C GLN A 275 -20.83 -19.72 48.49
N TRP A 276 -20.46 -20.59 47.54
CA TRP A 276 -20.53 -22.03 47.70
C TRP A 276 -19.53 -22.55 48.74
N ILE A 277 -18.29 -22.05 48.72
CA ILE A 277 -17.26 -22.36 49.73
C ILE A 277 -17.73 -21.93 51.13
N ILE A 278 -18.29 -20.73 51.27
CA ILE A 278 -18.84 -20.25 52.55
C ILE A 278 -19.97 -21.18 53.02
N LYS A 279 -20.87 -21.59 52.11
CA LYS A 279 -21.98 -22.49 52.42
C LYS A 279 -21.48 -23.87 52.85
N MET A 280 -20.48 -24.43 52.16
CA MET A 280 -19.84 -25.69 52.53
C MET A 280 -19.16 -25.60 53.88
N ARG A 281 -18.39 -24.54 54.14
CA ARG A 281 -17.72 -24.32 55.43
C ARG A 281 -18.72 -24.27 56.58
N LYS A 282 -19.83 -23.55 56.40
CA LYS A 282 -20.93 -23.51 57.39
C LYS A 282 -21.58 -24.89 57.60
N ARG A 283 -21.76 -25.68 56.53
CA ARG A 283 -22.29 -27.06 56.64
C ARG A 283 -21.32 -27.98 57.39
N HIS A 284 -20.03 -27.92 57.07
CA HIS A 284 -19.00 -28.72 57.73
C HIS A 284 -18.91 -28.40 59.23
N GLN A 285 -18.94 -27.12 59.61
CA GLN A 285 -18.99 -26.72 61.03
C GLN A 285 -20.24 -27.23 61.75
N ARG A 286 -21.41 -27.18 61.10
CA ARG A 286 -22.67 -27.72 61.68
C ARG A 286 -22.61 -29.24 61.86
N ASN A 287 -22.03 -29.98 60.91
CA ASN A 287 -21.89 -31.43 61.03
C ASN A 287 -20.91 -31.79 62.16
N LYS A 288 -19.76 -31.11 62.24
CA LYS A 288 -18.79 -31.30 63.33
C LYS A 288 -19.38 -31.01 64.71
N ALA A 289 -20.23 -29.98 64.83
CA ALA A 289 -20.95 -29.69 66.09
C ALA A 289 -21.98 -30.78 66.45
N ARG A 290 -22.66 -31.37 65.45
CA ARG A 290 -23.60 -32.48 65.68
C ARG A 290 -22.89 -33.75 66.13
N GLU A 291 -21.74 -34.07 65.54
CA GLU A 291 -20.93 -35.23 65.93
C GLU A 291 -20.40 -35.11 67.37
N MET A 292 -19.95 -33.92 67.79
CA MET A 292 -19.52 -33.70 69.18
C MET A 292 -20.67 -33.81 70.19
N ASN A 293 -21.88 -33.36 69.84
CA ASN A 293 -23.05 -33.45 70.72
C ASN A 293 -23.64 -34.87 70.84
N GLN A 294 -23.25 -35.82 69.98
CA GLN A 294 -23.69 -37.23 70.08
C GLN A 294 -22.78 -38.10 70.95
N ILE A 295 -21.62 -37.58 71.36
CA ILE A 295 -20.62 -38.30 72.18
C ILE A 295 -20.79 -37.97 73.68
N GLN A 296 -21.73 -37.08 74.03
CA GLN A 296 -22.01 -36.61 75.39
C GLN A 296 -23.37 -37.15 75.87
#